data_AF-A0A8T8HU30-F1
#
_entry.id   AF-A0A8T8HU30-F1
#
_cell.length_a   1.000
_cell.length_b   1.000
_cell.length_c   1.000
_cell.angle_alpha   90.00
_cell.angle_beta   90.00
_cell.angle_gamma   90.00
#
_symmetry.space_group_name_H-M   'P 1'
#
loop_
_entity.id
_entity.type
_entity.pdbx_description
1 polymer ?
#
loop_
_entity_poly.entity_id
_entity_poly.type
_entity_poly.pdbx_seq_one_letter_code
_entity_poly.pdbx_strand_id
1 'polypeptide(L)' 'MAGKARVHELAKELGVTSKELLSKLADQGEYVKSASSTVEAPVARRLRDAYASKSDAKSK' A
#
# COMPACT_ATOMS: atom_id res chain seq x y z
N MET A 1 3.61 -14.75 15.67
CA MET A 1 2.97 -13.43 15.78
C MET A 1 2.87 -12.82 14.39
N ALA A 2 2.00 -13.38 13.55
CA ALA A 2 1.73 -12.87 12.21
C ALA A 2 0.63 -11.82 12.33
N GLY A 3 0.78 -10.62 11.77
CA GLY A 3 -0.35 -9.69 11.89
C GLY A 3 -0.27 -8.41 11.09
N LYS A 4 0.91 -7.93 10.71
CA LYS A 4 0.99 -6.65 10.01
C LYS A 4 1.94 -6.73 8.83
N ALA A 5 1.39 -6.53 7.64
CA ALA A 5 2.19 -6.36 6.43
C ALA A 5 2.96 -5.04 6.55
N ARG A 6 4.26 -5.10 6.25
CA ARG A 6 5.11 -3.91 6.20
C ARG A 6 4.86 -3.19 4.88
N VAL A 7 4.97 -1.86 4.89
CA VAL A 7 4.79 -1.03 3.68
C VAL A 7 5.72 -1.47 2.53
N HIS A 8 6.99 -1.76 2.81
CA HIS A 8 7.93 -2.23 1.79
C HIS A 8 7.58 -3.60 1.19
N GLU A 9 7.00 -4.51 1.98
CA GLU A 9 6.60 -5.83 1.49
C GLU A 9 5.34 -5.71 0.62
N LEU A 10 4.37 -4.89 1.03
CA LEU A 10 3.21 -4.55 0.20
C LEU A 10 3.61 -3.88 -1.12
N ALA A 11 4.58 -2.96 -1.06
CA ALA A 11 5.07 -2.28 -2.26
C ALA A 11 5.68 -3.29 -3.26
N LYS A 12 6.48 -4.24 -2.77
CA LYS A 12 7.02 -5.33 -3.58
C LYS A 12 5.94 -6.27 -4.13
N GLU A 13 4.97 -6.66 -3.30
CA GLU A 13 3.84 -7.52 -3.71
C GLU A 13 3.02 -6.88 -4.83
N LEU A 14 2.82 -5.57 -4.74
CA LEU A 14 2.06 -4.78 -5.71
C LEU A 14 2.88 -4.28 -6.90
N GLY A 15 4.20 -4.50 -6.92
CA GLY A 15 5.08 -4.00 -7.98
C GLY A 15 5.18 -2.47 -8.06
N VAL A 16 4.93 -1.76 -6.95
CA VAL A 16 4.97 -0.30 -6.88
C VAL A 16 6.09 0.17 -5.97
N THR A 17 6.49 1.43 -6.11
CA THR A 17 7.54 1.98 -5.24
C THR A 17 7.00 2.25 -3.83
N SER A 18 7.86 2.11 -2.81
CA SER A 18 7.51 2.51 -1.43
C SER A 18 7.00 3.95 -1.38
N LYS A 19 7.55 4.84 -2.21
CA LYS A 19 7.14 6.25 -2.29
C LYS A 19 5.70 6.40 -2.79
N GLU A 20 5.32 5.69 -3.85
CA GLU A 20 3.94 5.70 -4.36
C GLU A 20 2.97 5.13 -3.32
N LEU A 21 3.34 4.04 -2.64
CA LEU A 21 2.51 3.44 -1.61
C LEU A 21 2.32 4.39 -0.43
N LEU A 22 3.37 5.11 -0.01
CA LEU A 22 3.32 6.13 1.03
C LEU A 22 2.40 7.30 0.65
N SER A 23 2.51 7.81 -0.58
CA SER A 23 1.62 8.85 -1.08
C SER A 23 0.16 8.38 -1.09
N LYS A 24 -0.10 7.15 -1.53
CA LYS A 24 -1.46 6.58 -1.50
C LYS A 24 -2.02 6.40 -0.11
N LEU A 25 -1.19 6.00 0.85
CA LEU A 25 -1.56 5.93 2.26
C LEU A 25 -1.93 7.33 2.78
N ALA A 26 -1.11 8.35 2.48
CA ALA A 26 -1.38 9.72 2.87
C ALA A 26 -2.69 10.27 2.25
N ASP A 27 -2.97 9.99 0.97
CA ASP A 27 -4.23 10.37 0.30
C ASP A 27 -5.47 9.76 0.97
N GLN A 28 -5.33 8.57 1.59
CA GLN A 28 -6.41 7.90 2.33
C GLN A 28 -6.51 8.35 3.79
N GLY A 29 -5.70 9.33 4.22
CA GLY A 29 -5.66 9.81 5.59
C GLY A 29 -4.84 8.93 6.55
N GLU A 30 -4.09 7.96 6.03
CA GLU A 30 -3.25 7.05 6.81
C GLU A 30 -1.77 7.47 6.69
N TYR A 31 -1.24 8.12 7.72
CA TYR A 31 0.16 8.55 7.74
C TYR A 31 1.06 7.51 8.39
N VAL A 32 1.87 6.84 7.57
CA VAL A 32 2.91 5.92 8.05
C VAL A 32 4.29 6.60 8.01
N LYS A 33 5.13 6.35 9.02
CA LYS A 33 6.42 7.05 9.20
C LYS A 33 7.49 6.67 8.18
N SER A 34 7.48 5.44 7.68
CA SER A 34 8.51 4.91 6.78
C SER A 34 8.06 3.60 6.14
N ALA A 35 8.79 3.13 5.12
CA ALA A 35 8.57 1.83 4.47
C ALA A 35 8.74 0.64 5.43
N SER A 36 9.41 0.84 6.56
CA SER A 36 9.51 -0.14 7.65
C SER A 36 8.30 -0.16 8.60
N SER A 37 7.39 0.81 8.50
CA SER A 37 6.17 0.82 9.29
C SER A 37 5.24 -0.33 8.89
N THR A 38 4.44 -0.74 9.85
CA THR A 38 3.40 -1.74 9.67
C THR A 38 2.10 -1.04 9.35
N VAL A 39 1.35 -1.58 8.39
CA VAL A 39 -0.01 -1.12 8.09
C VAL A 39 -1.02 -2.06 8.71
N GLU A 40 -2.13 -1.49 9.15
CA GLU A 40 -3.27 -2.25 9.64
C GLU A 40 -3.89 -3.09 8.51
N ALA A 41 -4.42 -4.26 8.85
CA ALA A 41 -5.04 -5.18 7.90
C ALA A 41 -6.10 -4.52 6.97
N PRO A 42 -7.04 -3.66 7.45
CA PRO A 42 -7.98 -2.97 6.58
C PRO A 42 -7.31 -2.01 5.59
N VAL A 43 -6.22 -1.34 5.99
CA VAL A 43 -5.47 -0.40 5.16
C VAL A 43 -4.71 -1.14 4.06
N ALA A 44 -4.02 -2.22 4.43
CA ALA A 44 -3.36 -3.11 3.47
C ALA A 44 -4.32 -3.68 2.43
N ARG A 45 -5.54 -4.05 2.86
CA ARG A 45 -6.59 -4.55 1.97
C ARG A 45 -7.07 -3.46 1.01
N ARG A 46 -7.34 -2.24 1.51
CA ARG A 46 -7.73 -1.09 0.68
C ARG A 46 -6.68 -0.73 -0.36
N LEU A 47 -5.39 -0.75 0.02
CA LEU A 47 -4.29 -0.55 -0.91
C LEU A 47 -4.29 -1.65 -1.98
N ARG A 48 -4.31 -2.93 -1.57
CA ARG A 48 -4.33 -4.04 -2.52
C ARG A 48 -5.50 -3.95 -3.49
N ASP A 49 -6.70 -3.62 -3.01
CA ASP A 49 -7.89 -3.43 -3.83
C ASP A 49 -7.73 -2.25 -4.80
N ALA A 50 -7.26 -1.10 -4.30
CA ALA A 50 -7.01 0.09 -5.10
C ALA A 50 -5.95 -0.12 -6.18
N TYR A 51 -4.92 -0.93 -5.94
CA TYR A 51 -3.89 -1.24 -6.94
C TYR A 51 -4.28 -2.41 -7.85
N ALA A 52 -4.99 -3.42 -7.35
CA ALA A 52 -5.55 -4.50 -8.17
C ALA A 52 -6.58 -3.97 -9.18
N SER A 53 -7.41 -3.00 -8.78
CA SER A 53 -8.33 -2.31 -9.68
C SER A 53 -7.62 -1.35 -10.64
N LYS A 54 -6.47 -0.78 -10.25
CA LYS A 54 -5.72 0.18 -11.07
C LYS A 54 -4.81 -0.44 -12.11
N SER A 55 -4.56 -1.74 -12.06
CA SER A 55 -4.02 -2.52 -13.18
C SER A 55 -4.93 -2.48 -14.42
N ASP A 56 -6.22 -2.14 -14.26
CA ASP A 56 -7.16 -1.94 -15.37
C ASP A 56 -7.32 -0.46 -15.78
N ALA A 57 -6.87 0.50 -14.95
CA ALA A 57 -7.18 1.93 -15.11
C ALA A 57 -5.98 2.84 -15.48
N LYS A 58 -4.79 2.28 -15.76
CA LYS A 58 -3.63 3.05 -16.25
C LYS A 58 -3.23 2.69 -17.69
N SER A 59 -4.20 2.25 -18.49
CA SER A 59 -4.11 2.17 -19.95
C SER A 59 -5.28 2.92 -20.57
N LYS A 60 -5.25 4.25 -20.51
CA LYS A 60 -5.92 5.11 -21.49
C LYS A 60 -5.30 6.50 -21.50
#